data_AF-A0A6V7PXM6-F1
#
_entry.id   AF-A0A6V7PXM6-F1
#
_cell.length_a   1.000
_cell.length_b   1.000
_cell.length_c   1.000
_cell.angle_alpha   90.00
_cell.angle_beta   90.00
_cell.angle_gamma   90.00
#
_symmetry.space_group_name_H-M   'P 1'
#
loop_
_entity.id
_entity.type
_entity.pdbx_description
1 polymer ?
#
loop_
_entity_poly.entity_id
_entity_poly.type
_entity_poly.pdbx_seq_one_letter_code
_entity_poly.pdbx_strand_id
1 'polypeptide(L)'
;MDSSMNVDINFRRLLHNICLQFSLPPPRYRMTIGADLRFCSYVDVEIPRSSQFMEIITCHGASFSDLNQAKEDAACAAIKSLRNKIGFKVRDVNFEDKKLLKSERRKIDPENNLMQEKKR
;
A
#
# COMPACT_ATOMS: atom_id res chain seq x y z
N MET A 1 -29.12 1.70 -1.98
CA MET A 1 -28.00 1.07 -1.25
C MET A 1 -26.76 1.34 -2.08
N ASP A 2 -25.92 2.28 -1.64
CA ASP A 2 -24.68 2.60 -2.36
C ASP A 2 -23.72 1.42 -2.22
N SER A 3 -23.52 0.70 -3.34
CA SER A 3 -22.50 -0.33 -3.43
C SER A 3 -21.13 0.36 -3.48
N SER A 4 -20.59 0.68 -2.30
CA SER A 4 -19.20 1.09 -2.15
C SER A 4 -18.29 -0.03 -2.64
N MET A 5 -17.71 0.14 -3.82
CA MET A 5 -16.74 -0.80 -4.36
C MET A 5 -15.41 -0.60 -3.62
N ASN A 6 -15.15 -1.45 -2.63
CA ASN A 6 -13.92 -1.42 -1.85
C ASN A 6 -12.81 -2.14 -2.63
N VAL A 7 -11.68 -1.48 -2.81
CA VAL A 7 -10.46 -2.07 -3.39
C VAL A 7 -9.46 -2.23 -2.26
N ASP A 8 -9.20 -3.48 -1.88
CA ASP A 8 -8.25 -3.79 -0.82
C ASP A 8 -6.81 -3.79 -1.35
N ILE A 9 -5.94 -3.08 -0.65
CA ILE A 9 -4.50 -3.09 -0.92
C ILE A 9 -3.89 -4.26 -0.15
N ASN A 10 -3.19 -5.15 -0.87
CA ASN A 10 -2.42 -6.22 -0.24
C ASN A 10 -1.05 -5.68 0.22
N PHE A 11 -0.97 -5.28 1.49
CA PHE A 11 0.24 -4.73 2.10
C PHE A 11 1.36 -5.76 2.22
N ARG A 12 1.04 -7.05 2.37
CA ARG A 12 2.07 -8.11 2.38
C ARG A 12 2.83 -8.17 1.05
N ARG A 13 2.09 -8.18 -0.06
CA ARG A 13 2.66 -8.17 -1.41
C ARG A 13 3.41 -6.87 -1.68
N LEU A 14 2.87 -5.74 -1.24
CA LEU A 14 3.55 -4.46 -1.36
C LEU A 14 4.87 -4.43 -0.59
N LEU A 15 4.91 -4.91 0.66
CA LEU A 15 6.13 -5.01 1.46
C LEU A 15 7.16 -5.92 0.79
N HIS A 16 6.74 -7.08 0.29
CA HIS A 16 7.62 -7.97 -0.45
C HIS A 16 8.24 -7.28 -1.68
N ASN A 17 7.44 -6.56 -2.47
CA ASN A 17 7.94 -5.82 -3.62
C ASN A 17 8.91 -4.70 -3.22
N ILE A 18 8.66 -4.01 -2.10
CA ILE A 18 9.58 -3.01 -1.55
C ILE A 18 10.91 -3.69 -1.19
N CYS A 19 10.88 -4.80 -0.45
CA CYS A 19 12.10 -5.55 -0.12
C CYS A 19 12.89 -5.93 -1.36
N LEU A 20 12.23 -6.48 -2.39
CA LEU A 20 12.88 -6.81 -3.67
C LEU A 20 13.52 -5.59 -4.34
N GLN A 21 12.82 -4.44 -4.40
CA GLN A 21 13.33 -3.22 -5.02
C GLN A 21 14.58 -2.68 -4.33
N PHE A 22 14.67 -2.85 -3.00
CA PHE A 22 15.84 -2.46 -2.22
C PHE A 22 16.88 -3.58 -2.06
N SER A 23 16.73 -4.70 -2.77
CA SER A 23 17.60 -5.89 -2.63
C SER A 23 17.73 -6.38 -1.19
N LEU A 24 16.64 -6.25 -0.42
CA LEU A 24 16.53 -6.72 0.96
C LEU A 24 16.04 -8.18 0.98
N PRO A 25 16.40 -8.95 2.03
CA PRO A 25 15.81 -10.26 2.26
C PRO A 25 14.27 -10.19 2.34
N PRO A 26 13.57 -11.28 1.96
CA PRO A 26 12.12 -11.34 2.09
C PRO A 26 11.65 -11.12 3.53
N PRO A 27 10.53 -10.39 3.75
CA PRO A 27 10.01 -10.13 5.08
C PRO A 27 9.55 -11.42 5.77
N ARG A 28 9.89 -11.58 7.05
CA ARG A 28 9.58 -12.79 7.84
C ARG A 28 8.45 -12.52 8.80
N TYR A 29 7.33 -13.20 8.61
CA TYR A 29 6.14 -13.06 9.46
C TYR A 29 6.15 -14.09 10.58
N ARG A 30 5.78 -13.64 11.78
CA ARG A 30 5.53 -14.50 12.93
C ARG A 30 4.22 -14.07 13.59
N MET A 31 3.66 -14.96 14.39
CA MET A 31 2.41 -14.68 15.11
C MET A 31 2.47 -15.19 16.54
N THR A 32 1.67 -14.56 17.38
CA THR A 32 1.25 -15.06 18.69
C THR A 32 -0.27 -14.96 18.81
N ILE A 33 -0.84 -15.74 19.72
CA ILE A 33 -2.27 -15.69 20.06
C ILE A 33 -2.36 -15.12 21.47
N GLY A 34 -3.14 -14.05 21.63
CA GLY A 34 -3.41 -13.41 22.91
C GLY A 34 -4.36 -14.24 23.78
N ALA A 35 -4.44 -13.88 25.06
CA ALA A 35 -5.39 -14.51 26.00
C ALA A 35 -6.86 -14.29 25.60
N ASP A 36 -7.13 -13.26 24.81
CA ASP A 36 -8.43 -12.93 24.21
C ASP A 36 -8.72 -13.68 22.90
N LEU A 37 -7.90 -14.68 22.56
CA LEU A 37 -7.96 -15.46 21.32
C LEU A 37 -7.77 -14.62 20.04
N ARG A 38 -7.19 -13.41 20.14
CA ARG A 38 -6.85 -12.60 18.97
C ARG A 38 -5.42 -12.88 18.50
N PHE A 39 -5.23 -12.83 17.20
CA PHE A 39 -3.93 -12.96 16.55
C PHE A 39 -3.18 -11.63 16.60
N CYS A 40 -1.96 -11.68 17.12
CA CYS A 40 -0.98 -10.61 17.03
C CYS A 40 0.11 -11.06 16.05
N SER A 41 0.19 -10.42 14.89
CA SER A 41 1.26 -10.69 13.94
C SER A 41 2.36 -9.64 14.06
N TYR A 42 3.59 -10.06 13.81
CA TYR A 42 4.72 -9.17 13.65
C TYR A 42 5.57 -9.62 12.47
N VAL A 43 6.30 -8.67 11.92
CA VAL A 43 7.15 -8.89 10.75
C VAL A 43 8.56 -8.37 11.04
N ASP A 44 9.53 -9.21 10.72
CA ASP A 44 10.94 -8.87 10.74
C ASP A 44 11.37 -8.51 9.31
N VAL A 45 11.96 -7.33 9.14
CA VAL A 45 12.61 -6.90 7.90
C VAL A 45 14.08 -6.69 8.16
N GLU A 46 14.91 -7.40 7.42
CA GLU A 46 16.36 -7.33 7.56
C GLU A 46 16.93 -6.26 6.61
N ILE A 47 17.82 -5.41 7.11
CA ILE A 47 18.44 -4.30 6.39
C ILE A 47 19.97 -4.39 6.51
N PRO A 48 20.68 -4.62 5.40
CA PRO A 48 22.13 -4.56 5.41
C PRO A 48 22.59 -3.11 5.60
N ARG A 49 23.39 -2.88 6.64
CA ARG A 49 24.04 -1.58 6.89
C ARG A 49 25.48 -1.56 6.39
N SER A 50 26.12 -2.72 6.36
CA SER A 50 27.42 -2.96 5.75
C SER A 50 27.58 -4.45 5.46
N SER A 51 28.73 -4.86 4.92
CA SER A 51 29.01 -6.27 4.59
C SER A 51 28.95 -7.24 5.77
N GLN A 52 29.09 -6.74 7.01
CA GLN A 52 29.13 -7.56 8.22
C GLN A 52 27.97 -7.30 9.19
N PHE A 53 27.20 -6.23 8.98
CA PHE A 53 26.15 -5.81 9.92
C PHE A 53 24.78 -5.77 9.25
N MET A 54 23.88 -6.59 9.80
CA MET A 54 22.47 -6.65 9.46
C MET A 54 21.64 -6.08 10.61
N GLU A 55 20.83 -5.07 10.31
CA GLU A 55 19.84 -4.54 11.25
C GLU A 55 18.51 -5.24 10.99
N ILE A 56 17.82 -5.67 12.05
CA ILE A 56 16.47 -6.22 11.95
C ILE A 56 15.47 -5.19 12.47
N ILE A 57 14.51 -4.81 11.62
CA ILE A 57 13.35 -4.05 12.03
C ILE A 57 12.21 -5.02 12.30
N THR A 58 11.81 -5.14 13.57
CA THR A 58 10.59 -5.83 13.95
C THR A 58 9.45 -4.83 14.07
N CYS A 59 8.33 -5.09 13.41
CA CYS A 59 7.12 -4.27 13.49
C CYS A 59 5.94 -5.13 13.90
N HIS A 60 5.19 -4.64 14.88
CA HIS A 60 3.99 -5.30 15.40
C HIS A 60 2.75 -4.69 14.76
N GLY A 61 1.84 -5.55 14.30
CA GLY A 61 0.49 -5.16 13.96
C GLY A 61 -0.42 -5.16 15.20
N ALA A 62 -1.59 -4.56 15.05
CA ALA A 62 -2.67 -4.67 16.03
C ALA A 62 -3.20 -6.12 16.13
N SER A 63 -3.97 -6.39 17.18
CA SER A 63 -4.60 -7.68 17.40
C SER A 63 -5.93 -7.79 16.65
N PHE A 64 -6.11 -8.89 15.91
CA PHE A 64 -7.33 -9.14 15.12
C PHE A 64 -7.85 -10.56 15.36
N SER A 65 -9.14 -10.77 15.15
CA SER A 65 -9.74 -12.11 15.12
C SER A 65 -9.37 -12.91 13.87
N ASP A 66 -8.95 -12.23 12.80
CA ASP A 66 -8.48 -12.85 11.56
C ASP A 66 -6.96 -12.75 11.42
N LEU A 67 -6.33 -13.88 11.10
CA LEU A 67 -4.87 -13.97 10.96
C LEU A 67 -4.36 -13.18 9.75
N ASN A 68 -5.10 -13.15 8.64
CA ASN A 68 -4.64 -12.43 7.46
C ASN A 68 -4.66 -10.94 7.72
N GLN A 69 -5.70 -10.42 8.37
CA GLN A 69 -5.81 -9.03 8.76
C GLN A 69 -4.69 -8.60 9.72
N ALA A 70 -4.36 -9.44 10.70
CA ALA A 70 -3.20 -9.19 11.57
C ALA A 70 -1.89 -9.10 10.78
N LYS A 71 -1.67 -9.98 9.80
CA LYS A 71 -0.47 -9.95 8.95
C LYS A 71 -0.43 -8.74 8.01
N GLU A 72 -1.57 -8.33 7.45
CA GLU A 72 -1.68 -7.14 6.61
C GLU A 72 -1.37 -5.88 7.41
N ASP A 73 -1.87 -5.79 8.64
CA ASP A 73 -1.60 -4.65 9.52
C ASP A 73 -0.11 -4.58 9.95
N ALA A 74 0.48 -5.72 10.32
CA ALA A 74 1.92 -5.81 10.59
C ALA A 74 2.76 -5.40 9.38
N ALA A 75 2.35 -5.80 8.16
CA ALA A 75 3.01 -5.39 6.93
C ALA A 75 2.89 -3.88 6.70
N CYS A 76 1.72 -3.29 6.95
CA CYS A 76 1.49 -1.85 6.87
C CYS A 76 2.38 -1.07 7.85
N ALA A 77 2.49 -1.54 9.09
CA ALA A 77 3.40 -0.97 10.09
C ALA A 77 4.86 -1.01 9.64
N ALA A 78 5.31 -2.14 9.07
CA ALA A 78 6.67 -2.26 8.54
C ALA A 78 6.95 -1.35 7.36
N ILE A 79 6.01 -1.18 6.43
CA ILE A 79 6.17 -0.25 5.30
C ILE A 79 6.35 1.18 5.81
N LYS A 80 5.55 1.61 6.80
CA LYS A 80 5.69 2.93 7.43
C LYS A 80 7.06 3.09 8.09
N SER A 81 7.51 2.07 8.82
CA SER A 81 8.81 2.08 9.50
C SER A 81 9.98 2.14 8.50
N LEU A 82 9.95 1.30 7.46
CA LEU A 82 10.94 1.29 6.38
C LEU A 82 10.99 2.62 5.63
N ARG A 83 9.81 3.21 5.35
CA ARG A 83 9.71 4.53 4.72
C ARG A 83 10.49 5.57 5.51
N ASN A 84 10.33 5.57 6.83
CA ASN A 84 11.02 6.51 7.71
C ASN A 84 12.53 6.23 7.82
N LYS A 85 12.94 4.95 7.80
CA LYS A 85 14.37 4.59 7.93
C LYS A 85 15.19 4.72 6.64
N ILE A 86 14.61 4.40 5.49
CA ILE A 86 15.31 4.34 4.19
C ILE A 86 14.98 5.58 3.33
N GLY A 87 13.88 6.29 3.63
CA GLY A 87 13.58 7.58 3.00
C GLY A 87 13.00 7.49 1.58
N PHE A 88 12.18 6.48 1.28
CA PHE A 88 11.56 6.35 -0.04
C PHE A 88 10.16 6.96 -0.13
N LYS A 89 9.72 7.28 -1.36
CA LYS A 89 8.35 7.76 -1.63
C LYS A 89 7.54 6.65 -2.30
N VAL A 90 6.37 6.36 -1.75
CA VAL A 90 5.36 5.53 -2.41
C VAL A 90 4.56 6.43 -3.35
N ARG A 91 4.56 6.13 -4.65
CA ARG A 91 3.76 6.83 -5.66
C ARG A 91 2.57 5.96 -6.06
N ASP A 92 1.37 6.53 -6.03
CA ASP A 92 0.17 5.92 -6.57
C ASP A 92 0.00 6.35 -8.04
N VAL A 93 0.54 5.56 -8.95
CA VAL A 93 0.44 5.80 -10.39
C VAL A 93 -1.01 5.75 -10.89
N ASN A 94 -1.88 4.95 -10.26
CA ASN A 94 -3.28 4.83 -10.66
C ASN A 94 -4.08 6.10 -10.35
N PHE A 95 -3.72 6.83 -9.29
CA PHE A 95 -4.33 8.12 -8.98
C PHE A 95 -3.86 9.23 -9.93
N GLU A 96 -2.59 9.23 -10.30
CA GLU A 96 -2.04 10.20 -11.26
C GLU A 96 -2.63 10.01 -12.67
N ASP A 97 -2.79 8.77 -13.13
CA ASP A 97 -3.42 8.48 -14.43
C ASP A 97 -4.90 8.92 -14.47
N LYS A 98 -5.64 8.74 -13.36
CA LYS A 98 -7.01 9.26 -13.23
C LYS A 98 -7.07 10.78 -13.27
N LYS A 99 -6.04 11.48 -12.79
CA LYS A 99 -5.95 12.94 -12.82
C LYS A 99 -5.67 13.45 -14.23
N LEU A 100 -4.80 12.76 -14.97
CA LEU A 100 -4.53 13.03 -16.39
C LEU A 100 -5.79 12.85 -17.24
N LEU A 101 -6.48 11.71 -17.12
CA LEU A 101 -7.74 11.44 -17.84
C LEU A 101 -8.86 12.44 -17.52
N LYS A 102 -8.97 12.89 -16.25
CA LYS A 102 -9.93 13.94 -15.87
C LYS A 102 -9.58 15.30 -16.48
N SER A 103 -8.30 15.59 -16.66
CA SER A 103 -7.83 16.85 -17.25
C SER A 103 -8.02 16.90 -18.77
N GLU A 104 -7.95 15.76 -19.46
CA GLU A 104 -8.24 15.66 -20.90
C GLU A 104 -9.73 15.74 -21.19
N ARG A 105 -10.60 15.11 -20.37
CA ARG A 105 -12.06 15.23 -20.54
C ARG A 105 -12.59 16.66 -20.37
N ARG A 106 -11.92 17.49 -19.56
CA ARG A 106 -12.27 18.92 -19.41
C ARG A 106 -11.84 19.78 -20.61
N LYS A 107 -10.99 19.25 -21.50
CA LYS A 107 -10.53 19.95 -22.72
C LYS A 107 -11.33 19.55 -23.97
N ILE A 108 -12.25 18.59 -23.87
CA ILE A 108 -13.05 18.09 -24.99
C ILE A 108 -14.49 18.65 -24.98
N ASP A 109 -14.78 19.66 -24.15
CA ASP A 109 -16.07 20.38 -24.23
C ASP A 109 -15.89 21.90 -24.31
N PRO A 110 -15.66 22.41 -25.53
CA PRO A 110 -16.24 23.70 -25.91
C PRO A 110 -17.03 23.67 -27.23
N GLU A 111 -17.32 22.50 -27.82
CA GLU A 111 -17.93 22.42 -29.18
C GLU A 111 -19.28 21.70 -29.28
N ASN A 112 -20.04 21.53 -28.18
CA ASN A 112 -21.42 21.03 -28.29
C ASN A 112 -22.52 22.07 -28.05
N ASN A 113 -22.18 23.36 -27.95
CA ASN A 113 -23.18 24.45 -27.85
C ASN A 113 -23.34 25.31 -29.12
N LEU A 114 -22.76 24.91 -30.28
CA LEU A 114 -22.89 25.66 -31.54
C LEU A 114 -23.72 24.96 -32.64
N MET A 115 -24.42 23.87 -32.32
CA MET A 115 -25.32 23.17 -33.26
C MET A 115 -26.81 23.17 -32.88
N GLN A 116 -27.29 24.22 -32.18
CA GLN A 116 -28.73 24.54 -32.17
C GLN A 116 -29.11 25.73 -33.07
N GLU A 117 -28.15 26.33 -33.79
CA GLU A 117 -28.45 27.37 -34.77
C GLU A 117 -28.40 26.80 -36.20
N LYS A 118 -29.35 25.91 -36.53
CA LYS A 118 -29.84 25.64 -37.91
C LYS A 118 -30.76 24.41 -37.96
N LYS A 119 -31.92 24.47 -37.32
CA LYS A 119 -33.11 23.78 -37.86
C LYS A 119 -34.37 24.62 -37.56
N ARG A 120 -34.66 25.47 -38.55
CA ARG A 120 -35.98 25.98 -39.00
C ARG A 120 -36.95 26.51 -37.97
#